data_AF-A0A973TCP8-F1
#
_entry.id   AF-A0A973TCP8-F1
#
_cell.length_a   1.000
_cell.length_b   1.000
_cell.length_c   1.000
_cell.angle_alpha   90.00
_cell.angle_beta   90.00
_cell.angle_gamma   90.00
#
_symmetry.space_group_name_H-M   'P 1'
#
loop_
_entity.id
_entity.type
_entity.pdbx_description
1 polymer ?
#
loop_
_entity_poly.entity_id
_entity_poly.type
_entity_poly.pdbx_seq_one_letter_code
_entity_poly.pdbx_strand_id
1 'polypeptide(L)'
;TALHLALVVAGIGPGDDVVVPSLTFIAAANAVTYVGARPVFCDVDPATGNVTAETLHAALTLDTRAVIVVDQAGVPVDLDPIRALCDRHEITLIEDAACAAGSRYRGGPVGVGADVAVWSFHPSHILTTGEGGMLTTRRADWAVRARALREHSSNLAVLDGGESCLSPREICLEVGFDYRMTDLQAAVGIVQLGRLPQMVERRRKIAGTYIEALAGVEGLRIVSDPPYGTTNFQSLWLEVLPTFPATRETLLGRLAEAGISGRRGPYAAHRQPAYRWRDTGNASLRGTERLCDRTLVLPVFHEIDTASINRVINAIRTTAHPVGS
;
A
#
# COMPACT_ATOMS: atom_id res chain seq x y z
N THR A 1 2.53 -6.42 10.66
CA THR A 1 1.99 -7.64 11.32
C THR A 1 0.87 -8.26 10.51
N ALA A 2 -0.13 -7.50 10.04
CA ALA A 2 -1.22 -8.04 9.21
C ALA A 2 -0.75 -8.78 7.95
N LEU A 3 0.19 -8.20 7.17
CA LEU A 3 0.82 -8.89 6.02
C LEU A 3 1.50 -10.21 6.39
N HIS A 4 2.25 -10.21 7.49
CA HIS A 4 2.92 -11.42 7.97
C HIS A 4 1.89 -12.50 8.33
N LEU A 5 0.84 -12.12 9.07
CA LEU A 5 -0.24 -13.05 9.43
C LEU A 5 -0.99 -13.57 8.18
N ALA A 6 -1.20 -12.73 7.16
CA ALA A 6 -1.80 -13.13 5.89
C ALA A 6 -0.99 -14.21 5.17
N LEU A 7 0.34 -14.07 5.14
CA LEU A 7 1.25 -15.08 4.58
C LEU A 7 1.22 -16.38 5.38
N VAL A 8 1.22 -16.30 6.71
CA VAL A 8 1.16 -17.50 7.59
C VAL A 8 -0.15 -18.27 7.41
N VAL A 9 -1.30 -17.59 7.36
CA VAL A 9 -2.58 -18.30 7.14
C VAL A 9 -2.72 -18.85 5.72
N ALA A 10 -2.09 -18.20 4.73
CA ALA A 10 -1.96 -18.70 3.37
C ALA A 10 -1.01 -19.91 3.26
N GLY A 11 -0.28 -20.25 4.33
CA GLY A 11 0.63 -21.40 4.37
C GLY A 11 1.97 -21.15 3.67
N ILE A 12 2.35 -19.89 3.46
CA ILE A 12 3.60 -19.52 2.80
C ILE A 12 4.78 -19.75 3.74
N GLY A 13 5.86 -20.35 3.23
CA GLY A 13 7.04 -20.67 4.01
C GLY A 13 8.32 -20.84 3.19
N PRO A 14 9.36 -21.47 3.79
CA PRO A 14 10.62 -21.72 3.10
C PRO A 14 10.46 -22.55 1.83
N GLY A 15 11.12 -22.10 0.75
CA GLY A 15 11.03 -22.72 -0.57
C GLY A 15 9.97 -22.11 -1.48
N ASP A 16 9.05 -21.32 -0.94
CA ASP A 16 8.05 -20.61 -1.73
C ASP A 16 8.59 -19.28 -2.26
N ASP A 17 8.16 -18.93 -3.46
CA ASP A 17 8.28 -17.58 -4.00
C ASP A 17 6.99 -16.78 -3.77
N VAL A 18 7.17 -15.52 -3.36
CA VAL A 18 6.08 -14.54 -3.31
C VAL A 18 6.42 -13.37 -4.21
N VAL A 19 5.61 -13.18 -5.26
CA VAL A 19 5.78 -12.04 -6.15
C VAL A 19 5.23 -10.78 -5.49
N VAL A 20 6.03 -9.71 -5.47
CA VAL A 20 5.68 -8.43 -4.82
C VAL A 20 6.17 -7.27 -5.70
N PRO A 21 5.43 -6.16 -5.85
CA PRO A 21 5.94 -4.99 -6.56
C PRO A 21 7.24 -4.52 -5.91
N SER A 22 8.24 -4.20 -6.73
CA SER A 22 9.38 -3.50 -6.17
C SER A 22 9.06 -2.05 -5.80
N LEU A 23 8.11 -1.40 -6.49
CA LEU A 23 7.66 -0.07 -6.08
C LEU A 23 6.69 -0.23 -4.90
N THR A 24 7.18 -0.29 -3.67
CA THR A 24 6.35 -0.44 -2.47
C THR A 24 7.11 -0.07 -1.20
N PHE A 25 6.39 0.08 -0.08
CA PHE A 25 7.03 0.17 1.23
C PHE A 25 7.64 -1.18 1.62
N ILE A 26 8.82 -1.14 2.25
CA ILE A 26 9.66 -2.31 2.48
C ILE A 26 8.99 -3.41 3.33
N ALA A 27 7.94 -3.08 4.08
CA ALA A 27 7.18 -4.02 4.89
C ALA A 27 6.60 -5.19 4.07
N ALA A 28 6.22 -4.96 2.80
CA ALA A 28 5.68 -6.01 1.93
C ALA A 28 6.72 -7.13 1.69
N ALA A 29 7.92 -6.78 1.25
CA ALA A 29 9.01 -7.74 1.04
C ALA A 29 9.55 -8.30 2.37
N ASN A 30 9.58 -7.50 3.44
CA ASN A 30 10.02 -7.95 4.75
C ASN A 30 9.09 -9.04 5.30
N ALA A 31 7.77 -8.90 5.13
CA ALA A 31 6.81 -9.90 5.57
C ALA A 31 7.04 -11.27 4.90
N VAL A 32 7.37 -11.28 3.62
CA VAL A 32 7.78 -12.49 2.88
C VAL A 32 9.05 -13.10 3.49
N THR A 33 10.04 -12.26 3.77
CA THR A 33 11.29 -12.70 4.39
C THR A 33 11.07 -13.27 5.80
N TYR A 34 10.14 -12.72 6.58
CA TYR A 34 9.85 -13.19 7.94
C TYR A 34 9.28 -14.61 7.98
N VAL A 35 8.53 -15.03 6.96
CA VAL A 35 8.04 -16.42 6.84
C VAL A 35 9.08 -17.37 6.21
N GLY A 36 10.26 -16.88 5.84
CA GLY A 36 11.33 -17.67 5.23
C GLY A 36 11.18 -17.91 3.72
N ALA A 37 10.16 -17.33 3.10
CA ALA A 37 9.95 -17.36 1.65
C ALA A 37 10.89 -16.38 0.91
N ARG A 38 11.03 -16.57 -0.41
CA ARG A 38 11.81 -15.67 -1.27
C ARG A 38 10.90 -14.58 -1.86
N PRO A 39 11.15 -13.28 -1.60
CA PRO A 39 10.46 -12.21 -2.29
C PRO A 39 10.99 -12.08 -3.72
N VAL A 40 10.10 -12.21 -4.70
CA VAL A 40 10.41 -12.04 -6.13
C VAL A 40 9.82 -10.72 -6.60
N PHE A 41 10.67 -9.79 -7.02
CA PHE A 41 10.22 -8.46 -7.41
C PHE A 41 9.61 -8.45 -8.81
N CYS A 42 8.47 -7.78 -8.94
CA CYS A 42 7.84 -7.45 -10.22
C CYS A 42 7.79 -5.94 -10.45
N ASP A 43 7.63 -5.56 -11.72
CA ASP A 43 7.47 -4.16 -12.11
C ASP A 43 6.05 -3.64 -11.90
N VAL A 44 5.88 -2.36 -12.16
CA VAL A 44 4.61 -1.66 -12.10
C VAL A 44 4.33 -0.88 -13.37
N ASP A 45 3.04 -0.63 -13.64
CA ASP A 45 2.60 0.32 -14.64
C ASP A 45 3.00 1.75 -14.22
N PRO A 46 3.76 2.50 -15.04
CA PRO A 46 4.13 3.87 -14.73
C PRO A 46 2.95 4.85 -14.58
N ALA A 47 1.79 4.56 -15.19
CA ALA A 47 0.63 5.44 -15.11
C ALA A 47 0.00 5.40 -13.71
N THR A 48 -0.27 4.20 -13.20
CA THR A 48 -0.94 3.97 -11.91
C THR A 48 0.00 3.74 -10.74
N GLY A 49 1.24 3.31 -11.00
CA GLY A 49 2.18 2.83 -9.99
C GLY A 49 1.87 1.41 -9.49
N ASN A 50 0.78 0.79 -9.95
CA ASN A 50 0.36 -0.53 -9.52
C ASN A 50 0.93 -1.63 -10.43
N VAL A 51 0.95 -2.86 -9.92
CA VAL A 51 1.24 -4.03 -10.75
C VAL A 51 0.11 -4.29 -11.74
N THR A 52 0.42 -4.95 -12.86
CA THR A 52 -0.57 -5.47 -13.80
C THR A 52 -0.46 -6.99 -13.90
N ALA A 53 -1.43 -7.64 -14.55
CA ALA A 53 -1.33 -9.07 -14.81
C ALA A 53 -0.05 -9.40 -15.62
N GLU A 54 0.35 -8.53 -16.55
CA GLU A 54 1.55 -8.70 -17.36
C GLU A 54 2.83 -8.57 -16.52
N THR A 55 2.92 -7.55 -15.65
CA THR A 55 4.12 -7.37 -14.82
C THR A 55 4.27 -8.48 -13.79
N LEU A 56 3.16 -8.98 -13.23
CA LEU A 56 3.16 -10.15 -12.36
C LEU A 56 3.55 -11.42 -13.12
N HIS A 57 2.93 -11.67 -14.28
CA HIS A 57 3.21 -12.86 -15.08
C HIS A 57 4.69 -12.96 -15.47
N ALA A 58 5.32 -11.83 -15.82
CA ALA A 58 6.75 -11.78 -16.14
C ALA A 58 7.69 -12.11 -14.96
N ALA A 59 7.20 -12.03 -13.72
CA ALA A 59 7.94 -12.32 -12.50
C ALA A 59 7.62 -13.71 -11.90
N LEU A 60 6.62 -14.42 -12.43
CA LEU A 60 6.27 -15.76 -11.94
C LEU A 60 7.42 -16.75 -12.13
N THR A 61 7.50 -17.68 -11.20
CA THR A 61 8.43 -18.81 -11.19
C THR A 61 7.65 -20.11 -10.99
N LEU A 62 8.32 -21.27 -11.08
CA LEU A 62 7.71 -22.57 -10.77
C LEU A 62 7.35 -22.70 -9.27
N ASP A 63 8.05 -21.94 -8.42
CA ASP A 63 7.90 -21.96 -6.97
C ASP A 63 6.96 -20.86 -6.45
N THR A 64 6.33 -20.09 -7.35
CA THR A 64 5.40 -19.04 -6.92
C THR A 64 4.17 -19.64 -6.26
N ARG A 65 3.88 -19.21 -5.03
CA ARG A 65 2.70 -19.62 -4.25
C ARG A 65 1.78 -18.47 -3.87
N ALA A 66 2.30 -17.25 -3.82
CA ALA A 66 1.49 -16.06 -3.60
C ALA A 66 1.95 -14.88 -4.46
N VAL A 67 1.03 -13.96 -4.70
CA VAL A 67 1.35 -12.59 -5.12
C VAL A 67 0.80 -11.61 -4.10
N ILE A 68 1.56 -10.54 -3.84
CA ILE A 68 1.11 -9.38 -3.07
C ILE A 68 0.92 -8.24 -4.06
N VAL A 69 -0.32 -7.81 -4.25
CA VAL A 69 -0.63 -6.56 -4.94
C VAL A 69 -0.73 -5.44 -3.91
N VAL A 70 -0.45 -4.21 -4.31
CA VAL A 70 -0.46 -3.05 -3.40
C VAL A 70 -1.20 -1.91 -4.08
N ASP A 71 -2.17 -1.32 -3.40
CA ASP A 71 -2.88 -0.13 -3.86
C ASP A 71 -2.01 1.13 -3.66
N GLN A 72 -1.08 1.38 -4.57
CA GLN A 72 -0.03 2.38 -4.41
C GLN A 72 -0.60 3.77 -4.23
N ALA A 73 -0.15 4.44 -3.17
CA ALA A 73 -0.60 5.79 -2.81
C ALA A 73 -2.14 5.95 -2.70
N GLY A 74 -2.87 4.84 -2.57
CA GLY A 74 -4.32 4.77 -2.54
C GLY A 74 -4.98 4.65 -3.92
N VAL A 75 -4.22 4.48 -5.00
CA VAL A 75 -4.74 4.15 -6.34
C VAL A 75 -5.17 2.69 -6.35
N PRO A 76 -6.43 2.36 -6.70
CA PRO A 76 -6.87 0.98 -6.72
C PRO A 76 -6.11 0.16 -7.79
N VAL A 77 -5.75 -1.07 -7.47
CA VAL A 77 -5.21 -2.06 -8.42
C VAL A 77 -6.32 -2.55 -9.37
N ASP A 78 -6.00 -2.83 -10.64
CA ASP A 78 -6.91 -3.54 -11.54
C ASP A 78 -6.94 -5.03 -11.19
N LEU A 79 -7.81 -5.39 -10.25
CA LEU A 79 -7.75 -6.67 -9.56
C LEU A 79 -8.32 -7.83 -10.40
N ASP A 80 -9.28 -7.58 -11.29
CA ASP A 80 -9.95 -8.60 -12.09
C ASP A 80 -8.97 -9.40 -12.98
N PRO A 81 -8.12 -8.76 -13.82
CA PRO A 81 -7.16 -9.50 -14.64
C PRO A 81 -6.11 -10.24 -13.79
N ILE A 82 -5.73 -9.68 -12.64
CA ILE A 82 -4.78 -10.32 -11.72
C ILE A 82 -5.40 -11.55 -11.05
N ARG A 83 -6.65 -11.46 -10.61
CA ARG A 83 -7.40 -12.61 -10.07
C ARG A 83 -7.49 -13.73 -11.08
N ALA A 84 -7.81 -13.42 -12.33
CA ALA A 84 -7.86 -14.41 -13.42
C ALA A 84 -6.49 -15.08 -13.67
N LEU A 85 -5.39 -14.33 -13.57
CA LEU A 85 -4.04 -14.89 -13.63
C LEU A 85 -3.78 -15.82 -12.44
N CYS A 86 -4.08 -15.37 -11.22
CA CYS A 86 -3.85 -16.14 -9.99
C CYS A 86 -4.66 -17.44 -9.99
N ASP A 87 -5.92 -17.41 -10.43
CA ASP A 87 -6.79 -18.59 -10.54
C ASP A 87 -6.22 -19.63 -11.51
N ARG A 88 -5.72 -19.18 -12.67
CA ARG A 88 -5.12 -20.08 -13.67
C ARG A 88 -3.90 -20.83 -13.13
N HIS A 89 -3.14 -20.20 -12.25
CA HIS A 89 -1.88 -20.72 -11.71
C HIS A 89 -2.01 -21.26 -10.29
N GLU A 90 -3.22 -21.27 -9.71
CA GLU A 90 -3.48 -21.67 -8.32
C GLU A 90 -2.63 -20.89 -7.30
N ILE A 91 -2.40 -19.61 -7.57
CA ILE A 91 -1.61 -18.71 -6.73
C ILE A 91 -2.52 -17.94 -5.77
N THR A 92 -2.10 -17.81 -4.51
CA THR A 92 -2.82 -16.98 -3.53
C THR A 92 -2.66 -15.50 -3.86
N LEU A 93 -3.76 -14.76 -3.90
CA LEU A 93 -3.78 -13.32 -4.10
C LEU A 93 -3.94 -12.59 -2.76
N ILE A 94 -2.93 -11.81 -2.39
CA ILE A 94 -2.90 -10.97 -1.20
C ILE A 94 -2.96 -9.50 -1.63
N GLU A 95 -3.90 -8.73 -1.09
CA GLU A 95 -4.06 -7.30 -1.36
C GLU A 95 -3.57 -6.48 -0.18
N ASP A 96 -2.45 -5.78 -0.36
CA ASP A 96 -1.97 -4.75 0.57
C ASP A 96 -2.70 -3.43 0.30
N ALA A 97 -3.85 -3.30 0.95
CA ALA A 97 -4.71 -2.13 0.92
C ALA A 97 -4.30 -1.07 1.98
N ALA A 98 -3.06 -1.11 2.49
CA ALA A 98 -2.60 -0.21 3.54
C ALA A 98 -2.89 1.27 3.23
N CYS A 99 -2.70 1.69 1.98
CA CYS A 99 -2.93 3.07 1.55
C CYS A 99 -4.36 3.34 1.02
N ALA A 100 -5.25 2.36 0.95
CA ALA A 100 -6.45 2.42 0.13
C ALA A 100 -7.77 2.58 0.90
N ALA A 101 -7.73 2.87 2.20
CA ALA A 101 -8.96 3.03 2.97
C ALA A 101 -9.82 4.16 2.36
N GLY A 102 -11.01 3.80 1.89
CA GLY A 102 -11.93 4.72 1.20
C GLY A 102 -11.75 4.81 -0.33
N SER A 103 -10.76 4.15 -0.92
CA SER A 103 -10.65 3.98 -2.36
C SER A 103 -11.71 3.01 -2.89
N ARG A 104 -12.06 3.11 -4.17
CA ARG A 104 -13.11 2.29 -4.80
C ARG A 104 -12.60 1.62 -6.07
N TYR A 105 -12.99 0.37 -6.28
CA TYR A 105 -12.70 -0.43 -7.46
C TYR A 105 -14.02 -1.00 -8.01
N ARG A 106 -14.30 -0.77 -9.31
CA ARG A 106 -15.52 -1.21 -10.02
C ARG A 106 -16.82 -0.95 -9.27
N GLY A 107 -16.93 0.22 -8.65
CA GLY A 107 -18.13 0.63 -7.93
C GLY A 107 -18.26 0.06 -6.51
N GLY A 108 -17.31 -0.77 -6.03
CA GLY A 108 -17.22 -1.27 -4.66
C GLY A 108 -15.99 -0.73 -3.90
N PRO A 109 -15.87 -0.98 -2.58
CA PRO A 109 -14.65 -0.68 -1.85
C PRO A 109 -13.50 -1.61 -2.26
N VAL A 110 -12.27 -1.11 -2.20
CA VAL A 110 -11.03 -1.91 -2.29
C VAL A 110 -10.98 -2.95 -1.16
N GLY A 111 -10.26 -4.05 -1.33
CA GLY A 111 -10.09 -5.09 -0.31
C GLY A 111 -11.11 -6.25 -0.34
N VAL A 112 -11.87 -6.41 -1.42
CA VAL A 112 -12.96 -7.41 -1.53
C VAL A 112 -12.64 -8.57 -2.49
N GLY A 113 -11.73 -8.37 -3.46
CA GLY A 113 -11.50 -9.33 -4.55
C GLY A 113 -10.33 -10.30 -4.35
N ALA A 114 -9.45 -10.05 -3.39
CA ALA A 114 -8.33 -10.92 -3.05
C ALA A 114 -8.75 -12.05 -2.08
N ASP A 115 -7.91 -13.08 -1.94
CA ASP A 115 -8.14 -14.15 -0.95
C ASP A 115 -8.05 -13.59 0.48
N VAL A 116 -7.14 -12.63 0.66
CA VAL A 116 -6.95 -11.87 1.89
C VAL A 116 -6.48 -10.45 1.55
N ALA A 117 -7.05 -9.47 2.25
CA ALA A 117 -6.63 -8.08 2.17
C ALA A 117 -6.16 -7.61 3.54
N VAL A 118 -5.21 -6.68 3.55
CA VAL A 118 -4.61 -6.15 4.77
C VAL A 118 -4.58 -4.62 4.74
N TRP A 119 -4.72 -4.03 5.93
CA TRP A 119 -4.81 -2.59 6.10
C TRP A 119 -3.83 -2.11 7.16
N SER A 120 -3.39 -0.86 7.04
CA SER A 120 -2.53 -0.18 8.00
C SER A 120 -3.25 1.02 8.58
N PHE A 121 -3.16 1.16 9.90
CA PHE A 121 -3.71 2.29 10.66
C PHE A 121 -2.61 3.10 11.36
N HIS A 122 -1.41 3.12 10.76
CA HIS A 122 -0.26 3.94 11.18
C HIS A 122 -0.61 5.45 11.13
N PRO A 123 0.06 6.34 11.91
CA PRO A 123 -0.34 7.76 12.02
C PRO A 123 -0.30 8.55 10.71
N SER A 124 0.47 8.08 9.73
CA SER A 124 0.54 8.71 8.40
C SER A 124 -0.58 8.27 7.44
N HIS A 125 -1.42 7.32 7.82
CA HIS A 125 -2.49 6.79 6.97
C HIS A 125 -3.77 7.61 7.13
N ILE A 126 -4.62 7.62 6.09
CA ILE A 126 -5.89 8.35 6.10
C ILE A 126 -6.77 7.96 7.28
N LEU A 127 -6.77 6.68 7.66
CA LEU A 127 -7.40 6.17 8.88
C LEU A 127 -6.28 5.71 9.81
N THR A 128 -6.28 6.19 11.05
CA THR A 128 -5.25 5.83 12.03
C THR A 128 -5.85 5.38 13.37
N THR A 129 -5.12 4.51 14.05
CA THR A 129 -5.36 4.12 15.45
C THR A 129 -4.14 4.42 16.33
N GLY A 130 -3.31 5.40 15.94
CA GLY A 130 -1.93 5.50 16.42
C GLY A 130 -1.09 4.45 15.71
N GLU A 131 -1.01 3.25 16.26
CA GLU A 131 -0.51 2.08 15.54
C GLU A 131 -1.63 1.07 15.34
N GLY A 132 -1.59 0.28 14.27
CA GLY A 132 -2.57 -0.77 14.06
C GLY A 132 -2.63 -1.28 12.63
N GLY A 133 -3.42 -2.35 12.44
CA GLY A 133 -3.72 -2.90 11.14
C GLY A 133 -4.90 -3.85 11.21
N MET A 134 -5.38 -4.26 10.04
CA MET A 134 -6.50 -5.17 9.89
C MET A 134 -6.17 -6.23 8.85
N LEU A 135 -6.73 -7.42 9.02
CA LEU A 135 -6.77 -8.47 8.02
C LEU A 135 -8.24 -8.80 7.75
N THR A 136 -8.63 -8.80 6.48
CA THR A 136 -9.96 -9.21 6.02
C THR A 136 -9.81 -10.33 5.02
N THR A 137 -10.63 -11.36 5.11
CA THR A 137 -10.59 -12.50 4.19
C THR A 137 -11.98 -13.06 3.98
N ARG A 138 -12.21 -13.65 2.80
CA ARG A 138 -13.43 -14.38 2.46
C ARG A 138 -13.38 -15.83 2.95
N ARG A 139 -12.22 -16.30 3.38
CA ARG A 139 -11.97 -17.67 3.86
C ARG A 139 -12.23 -17.78 5.35
N ALA A 140 -13.32 -18.46 5.71
CA ALA A 140 -13.73 -18.62 7.10
C ALA A 140 -12.67 -19.36 7.94
N ASP A 141 -12.03 -20.38 7.35
CA ASP A 141 -10.92 -21.13 7.95
C ASP A 141 -9.71 -20.22 8.24
N TRP A 142 -9.35 -19.33 7.31
CA TRP A 142 -8.27 -18.36 7.52
C TRP A 142 -8.61 -17.31 8.57
N ALA A 143 -9.86 -16.83 8.61
CA ALA A 143 -10.30 -15.90 9.63
C ALA A 143 -10.23 -16.49 11.04
N VAL A 144 -10.63 -17.76 11.20
CA VAL A 144 -10.54 -18.51 12.46
C VAL A 144 -9.08 -18.68 12.88
N ARG A 145 -8.23 -19.18 11.97
CA ARG A 145 -6.81 -19.37 12.25
C ARG A 145 -6.08 -18.06 12.57
N ALA A 146 -6.37 -16.98 11.83
CA ALA A 146 -5.79 -15.65 12.10
C ALA A 146 -6.13 -15.11 13.49
N ARG A 147 -7.37 -15.34 13.97
CA ARG A 147 -7.79 -14.94 15.33
C ARG A 147 -7.06 -15.70 16.42
N ALA A 148 -6.81 -17.00 16.23
CA ALA A 148 -5.99 -17.77 17.15
C ALA A 148 -4.52 -17.30 17.10
N LEU A 149 -3.93 -17.25 15.91
CA LEU A 149 -2.52 -16.91 15.71
C LEU A 149 -2.15 -15.53 16.23
N ARG A 150 -3.02 -14.52 16.15
CA ARG A 150 -2.70 -13.17 16.65
C ARG A 150 -2.61 -13.08 18.19
N GLU A 151 -3.05 -14.12 18.89
CA GLU A 151 -3.08 -14.24 20.36
C GLU A 151 -2.45 -15.59 20.78
N HIS A 152 -1.18 -15.77 20.44
CA HIS A 152 -0.37 -16.95 20.81
C HIS A 152 -0.96 -18.32 20.45
N SER A 153 -1.92 -18.38 19.51
CA SER A 153 -2.69 -19.61 19.22
C SER A 153 -3.36 -20.20 20.46
N SER A 154 -3.68 -19.36 21.46
CA SER A 154 -4.41 -19.79 22.65
C SER A 154 -5.80 -20.27 22.23
N ASN A 155 -6.09 -21.54 22.55
CA ASN A 155 -7.25 -22.29 22.12
C ASN A 155 -8.57 -21.50 21.98
N LEU A 156 -9.15 -21.55 20.78
CA LEU A 156 -10.57 -21.26 20.50
C LEU A 156 -11.54 -22.31 21.09
N ALA A 157 -11.05 -23.27 21.88
CA ALA A 157 -11.85 -24.30 22.56
C ALA A 157 -12.82 -23.76 23.64
N VAL A 158 -12.95 -22.44 23.76
CA VAL A 158 -13.91 -21.76 24.66
C VAL A 158 -15.24 -21.46 23.96
N LEU A 159 -15.43 -21.88 22.70
CA LEU A 159 -16.68 -21.65 21.95
C LEU A 159 -17.69 -22.81 22.02
N ASP A 160 -17.36 -23.95 22.63
CA ASP A 160 -18.36 -24.94 23.02
C ASP A 160 -18.89 -24.56 24.40
N GLY A 161 -20.11 -24.00 24.41
CA GLY A 161 -20.81 -23.46 25.58
C GLY A 161 -21.19 -24.49 26.64
N GLY A 162 -20.19 -25.07 27.31
CA GLY A 162 -20.37 -25.83 28.53
C GLY A 162 -20.39 -24.90 29.74
N GLU A 163 -21.41 -25.04 30.60
CA GLU A 163 -21.59 -24.37 31.90
C GLU A 163 -20.52 -24.80 32.94
N SER A 164 -19.23 -24.70 32.61
CA SER A 164 -18.15 -25.01 33.54
C SER A 164 -17.58 -23.72 34.13
N CYS A 165 -17.64 -23.59 35.46
CA CYS A 165 -16.99 -22.52 36.21
C CYS A 165 -15.46 -22.68 36.32
N LEU A 166 -14.89 -23.76 35.77
CA LEU A 166 -13.45 -24.01 35.75
C LEU A 166 -12.85 -23.45 34.46
N SER A 167 -11.82 -22.61 34.60
CA SER A 167 -11.07 -22.09 33.45
C SER A 167 -10.48 -23.28 32.67
N PRO A 168 -10.76 -23.42 31.36
CA PRO A 168 -10.21 -24.50 30.57
C PRO A 168 -8.68 -24.42 30.53
N ARG A 169 -8.02 -25.57 30.41
CA ARG A 169 -6.57 -25.61 30.26
C ARG A 169 -6.18 -24.95 28.93
N GLU A 170 -5.31 -23.95 29.00
CA GLU A 170 -4.74 -23.33 27.80
C GLU A 170 -3.85 -24.34 27.07
N ILE A 171 -4.15 -24.55 25.79
CA ILE A 171 -3.32 -25.34 24.88
C ILE A 171 -3.05 -24.45 23.68
N CYS A 172 -1.79 -24.46 23.25
CA CYS A 172 -1.29 -23.74 22.09
C CYS A 172 -1.02 -24.80 21.00
N LEU A 173 -1.83 -24.79 19.94
CA LEU A 173 -1.79 -25.82 18.88
C LEU A 173 -0.66 -25.59 17.87
N GLU A 174 -0.32 -24.32 17.63
CA GLU A 174 0.79 -23.89 16.79
C GLU A 174 1.44 -22.65 17.40
N VAL A 175 2.68 -22.33 17.03
CA VAL A 175 3.35 -21.12 17.55
C VAL A 175 2.66 -19.88 17.00
N GLY A 176 1.91 -19.18 17.85
CA GLY A 176 1.27 -17.91 17.52
C GLY A 176 2.14 -16.67 17.86
N PHE A 177 1.55 -15.50 17.69
CA PHE A 177 2.15 -14.18 17.84
C PHE A 177 1.36 -13.33 18.85
N ASP A 178 1.95 -12.21 19.29
CA ASP A 178 1.21 -11.16 20.00
C ASP A 178 0.96 -9.97 19.06
N TYR A 179 -0.10 -10.08 18.25
CA TYR A 179 -0.49 -9.10 17.24
C TYR A 179 -1.84 -8.44 17.55
N ARG A 180 -2.27 -8.50 18.82
CA ARG A 180 -3.56 -7.94 19.24
C ARG A 180 -3.57 -6.42 19.11
N MET A 181 -4.71 -5.90 18.69
CA MET A 181 -5.06 -4.50 18.81
C MET A 181 -5.72 -4.29 20.18
N THR A 182 -5.37 -3.21 20.85
CA THR A 182 -6.00 -2.80 22.12
C THR A 182 -7.35 -2.14 21.89
N ASP A 183 -8.23 -2.19 22.89
CA ASP A 183 -9.52 -1.48 22.84
C ASP A 183 -9.35 0.04 22.70
N LEU A 184 -8.25 0.61 23.21
CA LEU A 184 -7.91 2.02 23.02
C LEU A 184 -7.68 2.34 21.54
N GLN A 185 -6.89 1.52 20.84
CA GLN A 185 -6.68 1.65 19.40
C GLN A 185 -7.99 1.47 18.63
N ALA A 186 -8.79 0.47 19.00
CA ALA A 186 -10.08 0.19 18.36
C ALA A 186 -11.09 1.34 18.54
N ALA A 187 -11.16 1.95 19.73
CA ALA A 187 -12.04 3.08 20.01
C ALA A 187 -11.72 4.29 19.11
N VAL A 188 -10.42 4.60 18.93
CA VAL A 188 -9.98 5.63 17.98
C VAL A 188 -10.40 5.25 16.56
N GLY A 189 -10.18 3.98 16.17
CA GLY A 189 -10.51 3.46 14.85
C GLY A 189 -11.99 3.56 14.49
N ILE A 190 -12.90 3.28 15.43
CA ILE A 190 -14.35 3.38 15.23
C ILE A 190 -14.76 4.81 14.90
N VAL A 191 -14.24 5.80 15.63
CA VAL A 191 -14.53 7.22 15.38
C VAL A 191 -13.94 7.66 14.03
N GLN A 192 -12.71 7.24 13.72
CA GLN A 192 -12.06 7.55 12.45
C GLN A 192 -12.81 6.93 11.26
N LEU A 193 -13.28 5.69 11.38
CA LEU A 193 -14.05 5.00 10.35
C LEU A 193 -15.36 5.73 10.02
N GLY A 194 -16.07 6.25 11.03
CA GLY A 194 -17.26 7.07 10.83
C GLY A 194 -16.99 8.39 10.08
N ARG A 195 -15.76 8.90 10.14
CA ARG A 195 -15.32 10.14 9.46
C ARG A 195 -14.66 9.89 8.10
N LEU A 196 -14.33 8.64 7.77
CA LEU A 196 -13.59 8.28 6.57
C LEU A 196 -14.17 8.89 5.28
N PRO A 197 -15.51 8.87 5.01
CA PRO A 197 -16.06 9.49 3.81
C PRO A 197 -15.74 10.98 3.68
N GLN A 198 -15.84 11.72 4.78
CA GLN A 198 -15.54 13.16 4.81
C GLN A 198 -14.04 13.44 4.64
N MET A 199 -13.19 12.57 5.20
CA MET A 199 -11.73 12.68 5.07
C MET A 199 -11.27 12.41 3.63
N VAL A 200 -11.84 11.40 2.97
CA VAL A 200 -11.59 11.11 1.55
C VAL A 200 -12.04 12.27 0.69
N GLU A 201 -13.25 12.79 0.90
CA GLU A 201 -13.78 13.92 0.14
C GLU A 201 -12.89 15.17 0.28
N ARG A 202 -12.45 15.48 1.51
CA ARG A 202 -11.53 16.59 1.76
C ARG A 202 -10.21 16.42 1.00
N ARG A 203 -9.61 15.22 1.02
CA ARG A 203 -8.37 14.92 0.30
C ARG A 203 -8.55 15.04 -1.21
N ARG A 204 -9.63 14.49 -1.77
CA ARG A 204 -9.97 14.60 -3.19
C ARG A 204 -10.13 16.06 -3.63
N LYS A 205 -10.79 16.90 -2.82
CA LYS A 205 -10.88 18.35 -3.10
C LYS A 205 -9.51 19.03 -3.14
N ILE A 206 -8.63 18.75 -2.17
CA ILE A 206 -7.27 19.30 -2.14
C ILE A 206 -6.48 18.84 -3.37
N ALA A 207 -6.54 17.54 -3.70
CA ALA A 207 -5.88 16.99 -4.87
C ALA A 207 -6.40 17.60 -6.17
N GLY A 208 -7.71 17.80 -6.31
CA GLY A 208 -8.33 18.47 -7.44
C GLY A 208 -7.78 19.88 -7.66
N THR A 209 -7.59 20.66 -6.58
CA THR A 209 -6.97 22.00 -6.68
C THR A 209 -5.54 21.94 -7.24
N TYR A 210 -4.73 20.98 -6.80
CA TYR A 210 -3.38 20.80 -7.36
C TYR A 210 -3.42 20.37 -8.82
N ILE A 211 -4.27 19.40 -9.17
CA ILE A 211 -4.42 18.87 -10.53
C ILE A 211 -4.82 19.98 -11.49
N GLU A 212 -5.85 20.75 -11.16
CA GLU A 212 -6.31 21.89 -11.97
C GLU A 212 -5.23 22.96 -12.13
N ALA A 213 -4.56 23.32 -11.03
CA ALA A 213 -3.54 24.37 -11.07
C ALA A 213 -2.27 23.98 -11.82
N LEU A 214 -1.94 22.69 -11.89
CA LEU A 214 -0.70 22.22 -12.51
C LEU A 214 -0.92 21.58 -13.90
N ALA A 215 -2.15 21.43 -14.37
CA ALA A 215 -2.48 20.80 -15.65
C ALA A 215 -1.78 21.41 -16.88
N GLY A 216 -1.48 22.71 -16.85
CA GLY A 216 -0.82 23.42 -17.96
C GLY A 216 0.71 23.49 -17.85
N VAL A 217 1.32 22.89 -16.82
CA VAL A 217 2.77 22.95 -16.62
C VAL A 217 3.43 21.82 -17.40
N GLU A 218 4.14 22.16 -18.47
CA GLU A 218 4.86 21.19 -19.29
C GLU A 218 5.87 20.38 -18.47
N GLY A 219 5.92 19.08 -18.71
CA GLY A 219 6.87 18.19 -18.04
C GLY A 219 6.46 17.73 -16.64
N LEU A 220 5.26 18.04 -16.20
CA LEU A 220 4.69 17.50 -14.97
C LEU A 220 3.56 16.51 -15.28
N ARG A 221 3.56 15.37 -14.58
CA ARG A 221 2.44 14.43 -14.58
C ARG A 221 1.98 14.16 -13.15
N ILE A 222 0.70 14.34 -12.88
CA ILE A 222 0.10 14.03 -11.58
C ILE A 222 -0.68 12.73 -11.70
N VAL A 223 -0.66 11.91 -10.67
CA VAL A 223 -1.53 10.73 -10.61
C VAL A 223 -3.00 11.12 -10.69
N SER A 224 -3.79 10.29 -11.37
CA SER A 224 -5.23 10.47 -11.50
C SER A 224 -5.97 9.16 -11.22
N ASP A 225 -7.29 9.25 -11.14
CA ASP A 225 -8.15 8.08 -11.04
C ASP A 225 -7.97 7.17 -12.26
N PRO A 226 -7.75 5.85 -12.07
CA PRO A 226 -7.76 4.90 -13.19
C PRO A 226 -9.19 4.69 -13.71
N PRO A 227 -9.38 4.19 -14.95
CA PRO A 227 -10.70 4.06 -15.57
C PRO A 227 -11.67 3.12 -14.82
N TYR A 228 -11.15 2.26 -13.95
CA TYR A 228 -11.89 1.24 -13.21
C TYR A 228 -12.12 1.59 -11.72
N GLY A 229 -11.69 2.76 -11.24
CA GLY A 229 -11.77 3.05 -9.82
C GLY A 229 -11.48 4.50 -9.43
N THR A 230 -11.59 4.78 -8.13
CA THR A 230 -11.33 6.12 -7.56
C THR A 230 -10.35 6.04 -6.41
N THR A 231 -9.32 6.89 -6.42
CA THR A 231 -8.33 7.01 -5.36
C THR A 231 -8.84 7.82 -4.16
N ASN A 232 -8.34 7.52 -2.97
CA ASN A 232 -8.53 8.33 -1.77
C ASN A 232 -7.50 9.48 -1.64
N PHE A 233 -6.50 9.55 -2.54
CA PHE A 233 -5.33 10.43 -2.44
C PHE A 233 -4.65 10.38 -1.06
N GLN A 234 -4.38 9.15 -0.59
CA GLN A 234 -3.48 8.92 0.54
C GLN A 234 -2.14 9.62 0.30
N SER A 235 -1.64 9.60 -0.94
CA SER A 235 -0.52 10.44 -1.38
C SER A 235 -0.75 10.94 -2.80
N LEU A 236 -0.56 12.25 -3.02
CA LEU A 236 -0.61 12.85 -4.34
C LEU A 236 0.81 12.93 -4.89
N TRP A 237 1.15 12.00 -5.78
CA TRP A 237 2.47 11.95 -6.38
C TRP A 237 2.50 12.71 -7.71
N LEU A 238 3.58 13.47 -7.88
CA LEU A 238 3.91 14.30 -9.02
C LEU A 238 5.19 13.72 -9.65
N GLU A 239 5.10 13.27 -10.89
CA GLU A 239 6.24 12.87 -11.70
C GLU A 239 6.81 14.08 -12.45
N VAL A 240 8.12 14.27 -12.31
CA VAL A 240 8.91 15.26 -13.05
C VAL A 240 9.51 14.58 -14.29
N LEU A 241 8.98 14.93 -15.46
CA LEU A 241 9.41 14.38 -16.75
C LEU A 241 10.63 15.15 -17.29
N PRO A 242 11.38 14.57 -18.24
CA PRO A 242 12.56 15.22 -18.82
C PRO A 242 12.31 16.56 -19.51
N THR A 243 11.06 16.84 -19.90
CA THR A 243 10.66 18.13 -20.49
C THR A 243 10.45 19.23 -19.45
N PHE A 244 10.42 18.89 -18.15
CA PHE A 244 10.41 19.90 -17.09
C PHE A 244 11.81 20.53 -16.99
N PRO A 245 11.92 21.86 -16.81
CA PRO A 245 13.22 22.55 -16.82
C PRO A 245 14.11 22.25 -15.60
N ALA A 246 13.65 21.42 -14.66
CA ALA A 246 14.39 21.07 -13.45
C ALA A 246 14.27 19.57 -13.12
N THR A 247 15.14 19.08 -12.24
CA THR A 247 15.06 17.70 -11.74
C THR A 247 14.10 17.57 -10.56
N ARG A 248 13.69 16.34 -10.22
CA ARG A 248 12.95 16.02 -9.00
C ARG A 248 13.64 16.56 -7.74
N GLU A 249 14.97 16.43 -7.65
CA GLU A 249 15.75 16.90 -6.50
C GLU A 249 15.80 18.44 -6.43
N THR A 250 15.96 19.11 -7.57
CA THR A 250 15.89 20.57 -7.65
C THR A 250 14.52 21.07 -7.17
N LEU A 251 13.43 20.44 -7.63
CA LEU A 251 12.08 20.82 -7.21
C LEU A 251 11.84 20.58 -5.71
N LEU A 252 12.34 19.47 -5.16
CA LEU A 252 12.32 19.25 -3.70
C LEU A 252 13.08 20.33 -2.93
N GLY A 253 14.24 20.76 -3.44
CA GLY A 253 15.01 21.88 -2.87
C GLY A 253 14.22 23.18 -2.87
N ARG A 254 13.55 23.51 -3.98
CA ARG A 254 12.67 24.70 -4.10
C ARG A 254 11.49 24.66 -3.14
N LEU A 255 10.87 23.49 -2.97
CA LEU A 255 9.82 23.31 -1.97
C LEU A 255 10.37 23.55 -0.55
N ALA A 256 11.53 23.00 -0.23
CA ALA A 256 12.17 23.20 1.07
C ALA A 256 12.52 24.67 1.35
N GLU A 257 13.08 25.39 0.36
CA GLU A 257 13.35 26.84 0.44
C GLU A 257 12.08 27.66 0.73
N ALA A 258 10.94 27.22 0.21
CA ALA A 258 9.63 27.81 0.47
C ALA A 258 8.97 27.33 1.79
N GLY A 259 9.69 26.58 2.62
CA GLY A 259 9.20 26.04 3.89
C GLY A 259 8.17 24.92 3.72
N ILE A 260 8.22 24.19 2.60
CA ILE A 260 7.30 23.09 2.27
C ILE A 260 8.05 21.77 2.37
N SER A 261 7.53 20.84 3.18
CA SER A 261 8.04 19.47 3.22
C SER A 261 7.47 18.64 2.06
N GLY A 262 8.19 18.64 0.93
CA GLY A 262 8.00 17.65 -0.14
C GLY A 262 8.70 16.33 0.21
N ARG A 263 8.08 15.19 -0.08
CA ARG A 263 8.72 13.88 0.12
C ARG A 263 9.12 13.27 -1.22
N ARG A 264 10.16 12.44 -1.23
CA ARG A 264 10.43 11.57 -2.38
C ARG A 264 9.26 10.59 -2.55
N GLY A 265 9.02 10.17 -3.79
CA GLY A 265 8.01 9.18 -4.11
C GLY A 265 8.28 7.79 -3.52
N PRO A 266 7.48 6.79 -3.90
CA PRO A 266 7.56 5.44 -3.36
C PRO A 266 8.94 4.81 -3.58
N TYR A 267 9.39 3.99 -2.63
CA TYR A 267 10.68 3.33 -2.65
C TYR A 267 10.75 2.26 -3.73
N ALA A 268 11.93 2.10 -4.34
CA ALA A 268 12.30 0.88 -5.04
C ALA A 268 12.92 -0.13 -4.03
N ALA A 269 12.14 -1.12 -3.60
CA ALA A 269 12.55 -2.16 -2.68
C ALA A 269 13.81 -2.92 -3.14
N HIS A 270 13.92 -3.23 -4.45
CA HIS A 270 15.08 -3.89 -5.04
C HIS A 270 16.38 -3.09 -4.90
N ARG A 271 16.31 -1.76 -4.79
CA ARG A 271 17.49 -0.88 -4.59
C ARG A 271 17.91 -0.76 -3.12
N GLN A 272 17.11 -1.26 -2.19
CA GLN A 272 17.41 -1.13 -0.77
C GLN A 272 18.57 -2.04 -0.36
N PRO A 273 19.51 -1.57 0.49
CA PRO A 273 20.65 -2.37 0.92
C PRO A 273 20.29 -3.74 1.51
N ALA A 274 19.13 -3.84 2.18
CA ALA A 274 18.63 -5.09 2.77
C ALA A 274 18.36 -6.21 1.74
N TYR A 275 18.17 -5.86 0.47
CA TYR A 275 17.85 -6.79 -0.62
C TYR A 275 18.94 -6.91 -1.68
N ARG A 276 20.01 -6.10 -1.61
CA ARG A 276 21.08 -6.03 -2.63
C ARG A 276 21.71 -7.39 -2.99
N TRP A 277 21.87 -8.28 -2.01
CA TRP A 277 22.57 -9.56 -2.17
C TRP A 277 21.62 -10.76 -2.09
N ARG A 278 20.31 -10.52 -2.10
CA ARG A 278 19.30 -11.56 -2.11
C ARG A 278 18.93 -11.86 -3.55
N ASP A 279 18.73 -13.13 -3.86
CA ASP A 279 18.01 -13.49 -5.07
C ASP A 279 16.56 -13.01 -4.94
N THR A 280 16.17 -12.10 -5.82
CA THR A 280 14.86 -11.45 -5.81
C THR A 280 14.20 -11.50 -7.20
N GLY A 281 14.60 -12.49 -8.01
CA GLY A 281 14.15 -12.63 -9.39
C GLY A 281 14.89 -11.71 -10.36
N ASN A 282 14.53 -11.85 -11.64
CA ASN A 282 15.23 -11.19 -12.77
C ASN A 282 14.30 -10.37 -13.66
N ALA A 283 13.07 -10.11 -13.22
CA ALA A 283 12.14 -9.29 -13.98
C ALA A 283 12.70 -7.88 -14.18
N SER A 284 12.40 -7.26 -15.33
CA SER A 284 12.75 -5.86 -15.55
C SER A 284 11.94 -4.97 -14.60
N LEU A 285 12.56 -3.97 -13.96
CA LEU A 285 11.91 -3.09 -12.98
C LEU A 285 11.89 -1.62 -13.43
N ARG A 286 11.88 -1.38 -14.75
CA ARG A 286 12.05 -0.03 -15.33
C ARG A 286 10.94 0.93 -14.93
N GLY A 287 9.71 0.46 -14.80
CA GLY A 287 8.59 1.26 -14.31
C GLY A 287 8.83 1.72 -12.88
N THR A 288 9.20 0.80 -12.00
CA THR A 288 9.59 1.06 -10.61
C THR A 288 10.72 2.08 -10.53
N GLU A 289 11.80 1.86 -11.28
CA GLU A 289 12.96 2.75 -11.29
C GLU A 289 12.60 4.16 -11.76
N ARG A 290 11.86 4.26 -12.86
CA ARG A 290 11.35 5.53 -13.38
C ARG A 290 10.57 6.28 -12.31
N LEU A 291 9.62 5.62 -11.66
CA LEU A 291 8.76 6.27 -10.67
C LEU A 291 9.55 6.66 -9.41
N CYS A 292 10.40 5.78 -8.88
CA CYS A 292 11.27 6.08 -7.73
C CYS A 292 12.16 7.33 -7.98
N ASP A 293 12.72 7.44 -9.18
CA ASP A 293 13.70 8.49 -9.51
C ASP A 293 13.03 9.83 -9.85
N ARG A 294 11.81 9.79 -10.41
CA ARG A 294 11.16 11.00 -10.97
C ARG A 294 9.99 11.52 -10.16
N THR A 295 9.52 10.80 -9.15
CA THR A 295 8.31 11.20 -8.42
C THR A 295 8.63 11.84 -7.07
N LEU A 296 7.78 12.78 -6.67
CA LEU A 296 7.71 13.35 -5.34
C LEU A 296 6.26 13.37 -4.87
N VAL A 297 6.04 13.46 -3.57
CA VAL A 297 4.70 13.51 -2.96
C VAL A 297 4.42 14.93 -2.48
N LEU A 298 3.31 15.49 -2.95
CA LEU A 298 2.80 16.79 -2.55
C LEU A 298 2.04 16.71 -1.21
N PRO A 299 2.07 17.77 -0.38
CA PRO A 299 1.34 17.80 0.88
C PRO A 299 -0.18 17.69 0.67
N VAL A 300 -0.76 16.60 1.16
CA VAL A 300 -2.22 16.36 1.20
C VAL A 300 -2.59 15.83 2.59
N PHE A 301 -3.23 16.67 3.40
CA PHE A 301 -3.74 16.35 4.73
C PHE A 301 -4.93 17.26 5.06
N HIS A 302 -5.82 16.84 5.97
CA HIS A 302 -7.14 17.47 6.15
C HIS A 302 -7.09 18.95 6.56
N GLU A 303 -6.09 19.34 7.34
CA GLU A 303 -5.88 20.68 7.92
C GLU A 303 -5.15 21.66 6.99
N ILE A 304 -4.67 21.22 5.82
CA ILE A 304 -3.95 22.13 4.93
C ILE A 304 -4.86 23.26 4.47
N ASP A 305 -4.39 24.50 4.63
CA ASP A 305 -5.14 25.69 4.24
C ASP A 305 -4.85 26.10 2.79
N THR A 306 -5.71 26.96 2.26
CA THR A 306 -5.58 27.46 0.88
C THR A 306 -4.27 28.21 0.65
N ALA A 307 -3.78 28.94 1.67
CA ALA A 307 -2.52 29.68 1.57
C ALA A 307 -1.32 28.73 1.39
N SER A 308 -1.30 27.60 2.10
CA SER A 308 -0.28 26.56 1.97
C SER A 308 -0.37 25.86 0.62
N ILE A 309 -1.58 25.51 0.16
CA ILE A 309 -1.79 24.94 -1.19
C ILE A 309 -1.26 25.90 -2.26
N ASN A 310 -1.59 27.19 -2.18
CA ASN A 310 -1.12 28.20 -3.13
C ASN A 310 0.41 28.37 -3.08
N ARG A 311 1.01 28.29 -1.89
CA ARG A 311 2.47 28.33 -1.73
C ARG A 311 3.14 27.17 -2.47
N VAL A 312 2.59 25.96 -2.35
CA VAL A 312 3.09 24.77 -3.07
C VAL A 312 2.96 24.96 -4.57
N ILE A 313 1.79 25.37 -5.06
CA ILE A 313 1.54 25.62 -6.49
C ILE A 313 2.52 26.66 -7.04
N ASN A 314 2.69 27.78 -6.33
CA ASN A 314 3.58 28.85 -6.75
C ASN A 314 5.04 28.39 -6.79
N ALA A 315 5.52 27.66 -5.78
CA ALA A 315 6.88 27.11 -5.78
C ALA A 315 7.14 26.20 -7.00
N ILE A 316 6.16 25.37 -7.37
CA ILE A 316 6.25 24.50 -8.55
C ILE A 316 6.26 25.32 -9.85
N ARG A 317 5.32 26.26 -10.01
CA ARG A 317 5.20 27.09 -11.23
C ARG A 317 6.42 28.00 -11.44
N THR A 318 6.95 28.60 -10.38
CA THR A 318 8.18 29.42 -10.48
C THR A 318 9.39 28.56 -10.85
N THR A 319 9.39 27.27 -10.50
CA THR A 319 10.44 26.34 -10.95
C THR A 319 10.30 26.02 -12.44
N ALA A 320 9.08 25.99 -12.97
CA ALA A 320 8.80 25.80 -14.40
C ALA A 320 9.15 27.02 -15.25
N HIS A 321 9.07 28.22 -14.67
CA HIS A 321 9.39 29.49 -15.32
C HIS A 321 10.34 30.30 -14.42
N PRO A 322 11.63 29.93 -14.36
CA PRO A 322 12.58 30.69 -13.56
C PRO A 322 12.59 32.14 -14.06
N VAL A 323 12.31 33.08 -13.16
CA VAL A 323 12.36 34.52 -13.46
C VAL A 323 13.78 34.87 -13.91
N GLY A 324 13.96 35.11 -15.22
CA GLY A 324 15.25 35.48 -15.81
C GLY A 324 15.73 34.69 -17.05
N SER A 325 14.88 33.91 -17.72
CA SER A 325 15.16 33.37 -19.07
C SER A 325 14.65 34.29 -20.18
#